data_AF-A0A7X3SK80-F1
#
_entry.id   AF-A0A7X3SK80-F1
#
_cell.length_a   1.000
_cell.length_b   1.000
_cell.length_c   1.000
_cell.angle_alpha   90.00
_cell.angle_beta   90.00
_cell.angle_gamma   90.00
#
_symmetry.space_group_name_H-M   'P 1'
#
loop_
_entity.id
_entity.type
_entity.pdbx_description
1 polymer ?
#
loop_
_entity_poly.entity_id
_entity_poly.type
_entity_poly.pdbx_seq_one_letter_code
_entity_poly.pdbx_strand_id
1 'polypeptide(L)' 'MNAARQVCMTDSKGRTLFSVPDGDIIRMFYGNGEDYFAVCRYLDETHAEIDGVRCAVREFAQRMEQNRISYAPA' A
#
# COMPACT_ATOMS: atom_id res chain seq x y z
N MET A 1 12.42 -19.12 -12.96
CA MET A 1 11.87 -18.52 -11.73
C MET A 1 11.07 -17.30 -12.13
N ASN A 2 9.75 -17.36 -12.06
CA ASN A 2 8.92 -16.17 -12.26
C ASN A 2 9.01 -15.38 -10.95
N ALA A 3 9.65 -14.22 -10.96
CA ALA A 3 9.69 -13.38 -9.76
C ALA A 3 8.25 -13.10 -9.35
N ALA A 4 7.89 -13.43 -8.11
CA ALA A 4 6.56 -13.12 -7.60
C ALA A 4 6.36 -11.61 -7.74
N ARG A 5 5.30 -11.20 -8.44
CA ARG A 5 4.93 -9.78 -8.54
C ARG A 5 4.62 -9.29 -7.13
N GLN A 6 5.12 -8.11 -6.78
CA GLN A 6 4.98 -7.54 -5.46
C GLN A 6 4.80 -6.03 -5.56
N VAL A 7 3.92 -5.48 -4.74
CA VAL A 7 3.74 -4.05 -4.56
C VAL A 7 4.75 -3.57 -3.53
N CYS A 8 5.63 -2.66 -3.92
CA CYS A 8 6.57 -2.02 -2.98
C CYS A 8 5.92 -0.77 -2.39
N MET A 9 5.41 -0.87 -1.16
CA MET A 9 4.84 0.25 -0.43
C MET A 9 5.93 1.23 0.00
N THR A 10 5.66 2.53 -0.12
CA THR A 10 6.63 3.60 0.16
C THR A 10 6.06 4.69 1.05
N ASP A 11 6.92 5.52 1.64
CA ASP A 11 6.50 6.80 2.19
C ASP A 11 6.26 7.85 1.08
N SER A 12 5.75 9.04 1.43
CA SER A 12 5.55 10.14 0.48
C SER A 12 6.84 10.64 -0.19
N LYS A 13 7.99 10.29 0.37
CA LYS A 13 9.34 10.63 -0.12
C LYS A 13 9.91 9.54 -1.03
N GLY A 14 9.21 8.43 -1.23
CA GLY A 14 9.62 7.32 -2.08
C GLY A 14 10.55 6.31 -1.39
N ARG A 15 10.70 6.36 -0.06
CA ARG A 15 11.43 5.34 0.68
C ARG A 15 10.55 4.12 0.85
N THR A 16 11.06 2.96 0.46
CA THR A 16 10.35 1.69 0.67
C THR A 16 10.15 1.42 2.16
N LEU A 17 8.90 1.12 2.53
CA LEU A 17 8.53 0.72 3.87
C LEU A 17 8.49 -0.81 3.97
N PHE A 18 7.82 -1.47 3.03
CA PHE A 18 7.68 -2.91 2.94
C PHE A 18 7.19 -3.32 1.55
N SER A 19 7.25 -4.62 1.25
CA SER A 19 6.70 -5.19 0.02
C SER A 19 5.58 -6.18 0.33
N VAL A 20 4.56 -6.19 -0.51
CA VAL A 20 3.37 -7.02 -0.38
C VAL A 20 3.25 -7.89 -1.64
N PRO A 21 3.12 -9.22 -1.52
CA PRO A 21 2.85 -10.07 -2.67
C PRO A 21 1.60 -9.63 -3.44
N ASP A 22 1.59 -9.81 -4.76
CA ASP A 22 0.42 -9.49 -5.59
C ASP A 22 -0.83 -10.26 -5.14
N GLY A 23 -1.88 -9.51 -4.80
CA GLY A 23 -3.14 -10.03 -4.29
C GLY A 23 -3.22 -10.16 -2.77
N ASP A 24 -2.17 -9.81 -2.03
CA ASP A 24 -2.13 -9.87 -0.57
C ASP A 24 -2.65 -8.56 0.07
N ILE A 25 -2.78 -8.55 1.40
CA ILE A 25 -3.54 -7.55 2.14
C ILE A 25 -2.62 -6.63 2.96
N ILE A 26 -2.95 -5.34 2.98
CA ILE A 26 -2.42 -4.40 3.97
C ILE A 26 -3.47 -4.07 5.02
N ARG A 27 -3.02 -3.83 6.24
CA ARG A 27 -3.82 -3.26 7.34
C ARG A 27 -3.48 -1.77 7.48
N MET A 28 -4.51 -0.95 7.53
CA MET A 28 -4.45 0.49 7.74
C MET A 28 -5.00 0.83 9.13
N PHE A 29 -4.22 1.54 9.93
CA PHE A 29 -4.53 1.92 11.30
C PHE A 29 -5.01 3.36 11.32
N TYR A 30 -6.29 3.56 11.63
CA TYR A 30 -6.89 4.88 11.73
C TYR A 30 -6.74 5.41 13.16
N GLY A 31 -6.59 6.73 13.30
CA GLY A 31 -6.43 7.38 14.61
C GLY A 31 -7.64 7.26 15.55
N ASN A 32 -8.77 6.75 15.07
CA ASN A 32 -9.97 6.46 15.85
C ASN A 32 -9.96 5.06 16.49
N GLY A 33 -8.89 4.27 16.29
CA GLY A 33 -8.77 2.90 16.81
C GLY A 33 -9.42 1.84 15.93
N GLU A 34 -9.94 2.21 14.75
CA GLU A 34 -10.41 1.26 13.75
C GLU A 34 -9.27 0.87 12.79
N ASP A 35 -9.36 -0.36 12.30
CA ASP A 35 -8.48 -0.86 11.26
C ASP A 35 -9.26 -1.17 10.00
N TYR A 36 -8.63 -0.90 8.86
CA TYR A 36 -9.16 -1.25 7.56
C TYR A 36 -8.19 -2.17 6.82
N PHE A 37 -8.72 -3.16 6.12
CA PHE A 37 -7.93 -4.10 5.33
C PHE A 37 -8.17 -3.87 3.85
N ALA A 38 -7.09 -3.74 3.08
CA ALA A 38 -7.17 -3.51 1.64
C ALA A 38 -6.32 -4.53 0.87
N VAL A 39 -6.93 -5.16 -0.12
CA VAL A 39 -6.21 -6.01 -1.07
C VAL A 39 -5.35 -5.13 -1.98
N CYS A 40 -4.10 -5.52 -2.17
CA CYS A 40 -3.14 -4.83 -3.03
C CYS A 40 -2.82 -5.68 -4.25
N ARG A 41 -3.03 -5.15 -5.44
CA ARG A 41 -2.62 -5.79 -6.70
C ARG A 41 -1.54 -4.99 -7.40
N TYR A 42 -0.55 -5.69 -7.90
CA TYR A 42 0.55 -5.12 -8.66
C TYR A 42 0.07 -4.69 -10.05
N LEU A 43 0.35 -3.45 -10.43
CA LEU A 43 0.14 -2.95 -11.78
C LEU A 43 1.49 -2.74 -12.48
N ASP A 44 2.34 -1.90 -11.91
CA ASP A 44 3.70 -1.62 -12.35
C ASP A 44 4.61 -1.22 -11.18
N GLU A 45 5.85 -0.80 -11.46
CA GLU A 45 6.85 -0.44 -10.44
C GLU A 45 6.41 0.72 -9.52
N THR A 46 5.47 1.55 -9.98
CA THR A 46 5.02 2.77 -9.28
C THR A 46 3.53 2.81 -8.98
N HIS A 47 2.74 1.92 -9.59
CA HIS A 47 1.28 1.87 -9.44
C HIS A 47 0.81 0.54 -8.85
N ALA A 48 -0.25 0.64 -8.05
CA ALA A 48 -0.97 -0.49 -7.49
C ALA A 48 -2.48 -0.24 -7.56
N GLU A 49 -3.24 -1.32 -7.56
CA GLU A 49 -4.67 -1.28 -7.27
C GLU A 49 -4.85 -1.63 -5.79
N ILE A 50 -5.33 -0.68 -5.00
CA ILE A 50 -5.55 -0.83 -3.56
C ILE A 50 -7.06 -0.75 -3.33
N ASP A 51 -7.65 -1.85 -2.87
CA ASP A 51 -9.11 -1.99 -2.69
C ASP A 51 -9.94 -1.63 -3.94
N GLY A 52 -9.44 -2.05 -5.12
CA GLY A 52 -10.07 -1.76 -6.41
C GLY A 52 -9.78 -0.36 -6.97
N VAL A 53 -9.07 0.50 -6.22
CA VAL A 53 -8.69 1.85 -6.67
C VAL A 53 -7.25 1.84 -7.19
N ARG A 54 -7.09 2.17 -8.48
CA ARG A 54 -5.77 2.33 -9.11
C ARG A 54 -5.16 3.67 -8.70
N CYS A 55 -3.96 3.63 -8.13
CA CYS A 55 -3.24 4.82 -7.72
C CYS A 55 -1.73 4.60 -7.77
N ALA A 56 -0.98 5.70 -7.86
CA ALA A 56 0.46 5.64 -7.64
C ALA A 56 0.72 5.33 -6.15
N VAL A 57 1.65 4.44 -5.85
CA VAL A 57 1.97 4.06 -4.46
C VAL A 57 2.38 5.30 -3.65
N ARG A 58 3.11 6.23 -4.27
CA ARG A 58 3.51 7.49 -3.64
C ARG A 58 2.32 8.41 -3.34
N GLU A 59 1.31 8.42 -4.21
CA GLU A 59 0.08 9.20 -3.98
C GLU A 59 -0.72 8.59 -2.83
N PHE A 60 -0.85 7.26 -2.80
CA PHE A 60 -1.43 6.54 -1.67
C PHE A 60 -0.71 6.90 -0.36
N ALA A 61 0.62 6.83 -0.34
CA ALA A 61 1.42 7.19 0.82
C ALA A 61 1.21 8.63 1.28
N GLN A 62 1.15 9.59 0.35
CA GLN A 62 0.84 10.99 0.66
C GLN A 62 -0.52 11.14 1.33
N ARG A 63 -1.56 10.45 0.83
CA ARG A 63 -2.89 10.47 1.42
C ARG A 63 -2.89 9.85 2.82
N MET A 64 -2.16 8.75 3.03
CA MET A 64 -2.04 8.13 4.36
C MET A 64 -1.37 9.08 5.36
N GLU A 65 -0.26 9.70 4.99
CA GLU A 65 0.44 10.67 5.85
C GLU A 65 -0.41 11.91 6.15
N GLN A 66 -1.10 12.47 5.16
CA GLN A 66 -1.99 13.62 5.33
C GLN A 66 -3.12 13.32 6.32
N ASN A 67 -3.68 12.12 6.26
CA ASN A 67 -4.77 11.68 7.13
C ASN A 67 -4.27 11.06 8.45
N ARG A 68 -2.95 11.02 8.69
CA ARG A 68 -2.32 10.36 9.84
C ARG A 68 -2.72 8.89 10.00
N ILE A 69 -2.91 8.21 8.87
CA ILE A 69 -3.17 6.78 8.79
C ILE A 69 -1.83 6.07 8.64
N SER A 70 -1.54 5.13 9.53
CA SER A 70 -0.37 4.24 9.39
C SER A 70 -0.80 2.96 8.71
N TYR A 71 0.11 2.22 8.08
CA TYR A 71 -0.26 0.96 7.42
C TYR A 71 0.91 -0.02 7.38
N ALA A 72 0.59 -1.32 7.40
CA ALA A 72 1.54 -2.42 7.46
C ALA A 72 0.99 -3.66 6.72
N PRO A 73 1.83 -4.67 6.40
CA PRO A 73 1.34 -5.98 6.02
C PRO A 73 0.38 -6.54 7.08
N ALA A 74 -0.69 -7.23 6.63
CA ALA A 74 -1.69 -7.84 7.51
C ALA A 74 -1.18 -9.08 8.26
#